data_AF-A0A2U1XW16-F1
#
_entry.id   AF-A0A2U1XW16-F1
#
_cell.length_a   1.000
_cell.length_b   1.000
_cell.length_c   1.000
_cell.angle_alpha   90.00
_cell.angle_beta   90.00
_cell.angle_gamma   90.00
#
_symmetry.space_group_name_H-M   'P 1'
#
loop_
_entity.id
_entity.type
_entity.pdbx_description
1 polymer ?
#
loop_
_entity_poly.entity_id
_entity_poly.type
_entity_poly.pdbx_seq_one_letter_code
_entity_poly.pdbx_strand_id
1 'polypeptide(L)'
;MTLAGGSGASTAATPQQEKQQEKMKACNADATAKSLKGDERKTFMSSCLSNKPAAAAEPAKPLTAQQDKMKKCNADAVGKSGDDRKAFMASCLKG
;
A
#
# COMPACT_ATOMS: atom_id res chain seq x y z
N MET A 1 40.70 0.61 -5.81
CA MET A 1 39.54 1.30 -5.20
C MET A 1 38.64 0.26 -4.56
N THR A 2 38.84 0.01 -3.27
CA THR A 2 38.00 -0.91 -2.47
C THR A 2 36.93 -0.06 -1.79
N LEU A 3 35.66 -0.28 -2.10
CA LEU A 3 34.54 0.31 -1.37
C LEU A 3 33.81 -0.80 -0.62
N ALA A 4 34.13 -0.90 0.67
CA ALA A 4 33.31 -1.57 1.66
C ALA A 4 32.02 -0.74 1.87
N GLY A 5 30.86 -1.37 1.63
CA GLY A 5 29.54 -0.79 1.87
C GLY A 5 28.78 -1.61 2.89
N GLY A 6 29.20 -1.55 4.16
CA GLY A 6 28.39 -1.98 5.28
C GLY A 6 27.48 -0.83 5.73
N SER A 7 26.20 -1.11 5.93
CA SER A 7 25.36 -0.65 7.05
C SER A 7 23.91 -1.01 6.76
N GLY A 8 23.49 -2.15 7.30
CA GLY A 8 22.07 -2.46 7.47
C GLY A 8 21.44 -1.41 8.37
N ALA A 9 20.50 -0.64 7.82
CA ALA A 9 19.63 0.22 8.57
C ALA A 9 18.72 -0.66 9.45
N SER A 10 19.15 -0.89 10.69
CA SER A 10 18.24 -1.26 11.77
C SER A 10 17.38 -0.03 12.04
N THR A 11 16.15 -0.02 11.50
CA THR A 11 15.18 1.02 11.83
C THR A 11 14.75 0.81 13.28
N ALA A 12 15.24 1.65 14.19
CA ALA A 12 14.66 1.76 15.52
C ALA A 12 13.18 2.15 15.32
N ALA A 13 12.28 1.25 15.72
CA ALA A 13 10.83 1.45 15.59
C ALA A 13 10.44 2.68 16.42
N THR A 14 10.02 3.74 15.74
CA THR A 14 9.43 4.89 16.43
C THR A 14 8.07 4.50 17.02
N PRO A 15 7.60 5.17 18.09
CA PRO A 15 6.30 4.87 18.72
C PRO A 15 5.11 4.89 17.74
N GLN A 16 5.22 5.70 16.68
CA GLN A 16 4.24 5.77 15.61
C GLN A 16 4.26 4.53 14.71
N GLN A 17 5.43 3.93 14.48
CA GLN A 17 5.60 2.69 13.73
C GLN A 17 5.03 1.50 14.49
N GLU A 18 5.18 1.47 15.82
CA GLU A 18 4.59 0.44 16.69
C GLU A 18 3.05 0.49 16.65
N LYS A 19 2.45 1.69 16.73
CA LYS A 19 0.99 1.85 16.54
C LYS A 19 0.50 1.36 15.18
N GLN A 20 1.27 1.56 14.11
CA GLN A 20 0.90 1.04 12.78
C GLN A 20 1.02 -0.48 12.69
N GLN A 21 1.99 -1.09 13.38
CA GLN A 21 2.13 -2.54 13.43
C GLN A 21 0.99 -3.21 14.21
N GLU A 22 0.64 -2.68 15.39
CA GLU A 22 -0.47 -3.19 16.21
C GLU A 22 -1.80 -3.07 15.45
N LYS A 23 -2.02 -1.92 14.79
CA LYS A 23 -3.18 -1.71 13.93
C LYS A 23 -3.23 -2.71 12.77
N MET A 24 -2.10 -3.00 12.15
CA MET A 24 -2.03 -3.99 11.07
C MET A 24 -2.35 -5.40 11.53
N LYS A 25 -1.91 -5.81 12.73
CA LYS A 25 -2.28 -7.11 13.31
C LYS A 25 -3.78 -7.20 13.56
N ALA A 26 -4.38 -6.17 14.17
CA ALA A 26 -5.82 -6.11 14.42
C ALA A 26 -6.63 -6.19 13.10
N CYS A 27 -6.26 -5.40 12.09
CA CYS A 27 -6.90 -5.45 10.77
C CYS A 27 -6.80 -6.84 10.11
N ASN A 28 -5.67 -7.54 10.24
CA ASN A 28 -5.55 -8.89 9.69
C ASN A 28 -6.40 -9.92 10.45
N ALA A 29 -6.47 -9.79 11.79
CA ALA A 29 -7.32 -10.63 12.61
C ALA A 29 -8.80 -10.44 12.25
N ASP A 30 -9.26 -9.20 12.12
CA ASP A 30 -10.65 -8.89 11.73
C ASP A 30 -10.97 -9.38 10.31
N ALA A 31 -10.04 -9.23 9.37
CA ALA A 31 -10.22 -9.75 8.01
C ALA A 31 -10.40 -11.28 8.01
N THR A 32 -9.65 -11.97 8.86
CA THR A 32 -9.71 -13.44 9.01
C THR A 32 -10.98 -13.88 9.74
N ALA A 33 -11.36 -13.18 10.82
CA ALA A 33 -12.60 -13.44 11.54
C ALA A 33 -13.83 -13.23 10.65
N LYS A 34 -13.78 -12.24 9.76
CA LYS A 34 -14.79 -11.99 8.72
C LYS A 34 -14.65 -12.90 7.49
N SER A 35 -13.68 -13.81 7.48
CA SER A 35 -13.41 -14.74 6.37
C SER A 35 -13.22 -14.07 5.00
N LEU A 36 -12.79 -12.79 4.98
CA LEU A 36 -12.62 -12.00 3.77
C LEU A 36 -11.48 -12.57 2.92
N LYS A 37 -11.72 -12.73 1.62
CA LYS A 37 -10.74 -13.25 0.67
C LYS A 37 -10.65 -12.33 -0.55
N GLY A 38 -9.57 -12.49 -1.33
CA GLY A 38 -9.37 -11.74 -2.57
C GLY A 38 -9.50 -10.22 -2.40
N ASP A 39 -10.28 -9.60 -3.27
CA ASP A 39 -10.48 -8.15 -3.32
C ASP A 39 -11.22 -7.59 -2.09
N GLU A 40 -12.06 -8.39 -1.43
CA GLU A 40 -12.77 -7.99 -0.22
C GLU A 40 -11.78 -7.76 0.93
N ARG A 41 -10.79 -8.65 1.09
CA ARG A 41 -9.73 -8.49 2.09
C ARG A 41 -8.87 -7.27 1.81
N LYS A 42 -8.51 -7.02 0.54
CA LYS A 42 -7.74 -5.83 0.15
C LYS A 42 -8.48 -4.54 0.49
N THR A 43 -9.76 -4.48 0.16
CA THR A 43 -10.60 -3.31 0.40
C THR A 43 -10.75 -3.06 1.90
N PHE A 44 -11.05 -4.11 2.67
CA PHE A 44 -11.14 -4.05 4.12
C PHE A 44 -9.83 -3.61 4.76
N MET A 45 -8.70 -4.18 4.35
CA MET A 45 -7.40 -3.87 4.94
C MET A 45 -6.95 -2.45 4.61
N SER A 46 -7.22 -1.96 3.39
CA SER A 46 -6.97 -0.57 3.02
C SER A 46 -7.83 0.40 3.84
N SER A 47 -9.11 0.07 4.07
CA SER A 47 -10.00 0.87 4.90
C SER A 47 -9.52 0.87 6.37
N CYS A 48 -9.22 -0.31 6.91
CA CYS A 48 -8.79 -0.49 8.28
C CYS A 48 -7.46 0.22 8.56
N LEU A 49 -6.47 0.08 7.68
CA LEU A 49 -5.15 0.71 7.84
C LEU A 49 -5.14 2.22 7.57
N SER A 50 -6.10 2.76 6.82
CA SER A 50 -6.19 4.20 6.56
C SER A 50 -6.24 4.99 7.86
N ASN A 51 -5.45 6.07 7.96
CA ASN A 51 -5.35 6.91 9.16
C ASN A 51 -6.58 7.83 9.35
N LYS A 52 -7.74 7.42 8.82
CA LYS A 52 -8.98 8.18 8.81
C LYS A 52 -9.76 7.79 10.08
N PRO A 53 -10.09 8.73 10.99
CA PRO A 53 -10.87 8.41 12.17
C PRO A 53 -12.23 7.81 11.77
N ALA A 54 -12.66 6.78 12.49
CA ALA A 54 -13.84 5.96 12.21
C ALA A 54 -15.17 6.74 12.11
N ALA A 55 -15.19 8.04 12.42
CA ALA A 55 -16.35 8.92 12.36
C ALA A 55 -16.63 9.53 10.97
N ALA A 56 -15.78 9.29 9.96
CA ALA A 56 -16.03 9.76 8.60
C ALA A 56 -16.11 8.60 7.61
N ALA A 57 -17.13 7.75 7.78
CA ALA A 57 -17.72 6.99 6.68
C ALA A 57 -18.50 7.97 5.78
N GLU A 58 -17.78 8.93 5.18
CA GLU A 58 -18.27 9.52 3.94
C GLU A 58 -18.12 8.45 2.85
N PRO A 59 -19.04 8.40 1.85
CA PRO A 59 -18.83 7.56 0.69
C PRO A 59 -17.42 7.82 0.18
N ALA A 60 -16.65 6.75 -0.02
CA ALA A 60 -15.33 6.82 -0.61
C ALA A 60 -15.43 7.79 -1.78
N LYS A 61 -14.84 8.99 -1.63
CA LYS A 61 -14.88 10.00 -2.69
C LYS A 61 -14.47 9.26 -3.95
N PRO A 62 -15.24 9.36 -5.05
CA PRO A 62 -14.89 8.65 -6.28
C PRO A 62 -13.42 8.92 -6.51
N LEU A 63 -12.65 7.83 -6.66
CA LEU A 63 -11.23 7.93 -6.91
C LEU A 63 -11.09 8.95 -8.04
N THR A 64 -10.23 9.93 -7.83
CA THR A 64 -9.99 10.90 -8.91
C THR A 64 -9.48 10.10 -10.10
N ALA A 65 -9.75 10.55 -11.34
CA ALA A 65 -9.28 9.85 -12.54
C ALA A 65 -7.77 9.53 -12.48
N GLN A 66 -6.99 10.37 -11.79
CA GLN A 66 -5.58 10.13 -11.48
C GLN A 66 -5.34 8.91 -10.58
N GLN A 67 -6.13 8.74 -9.51
CA GLN A 67 -6.04 7.61 -8.59
C GLN A 67 -6.42 6.29 -9.28
N ASP A 68 -7.45 6.29 -10.12
CA ASP A 68 -7.84 5.11 -10.91
C ASP A 68 -6.77 4.75 -11.95
N LYS A 69 -6.26 5.75 -12.66
CA LYS A 69 -5.15 5.58 -13.60
C LYS A 69 -3.92 5.02 -12.92
N MET A 70 -3.55 5.55 -11.76
CA MET A 70 -2.42 5.04 -10.99
C MET A 70 -2.63 3.58 -10.55
N LYS A 71 -3.85 3.19 -10.13
CA LYS A 71 -4.16 1.80 -9.80
C LYS A 71 -4.05 0.88 -11.01
N LYS A 72 -4.60 1.28 -12.17
CA LYS A 72 -4.49 0.54 -13.43
C LYS A 72 -3.03 0.35 -13.84
N CYS A 73 -2.25 1.44 -13.83
CA CYS A 73 -0.81 1.39 -14.13
C CYS A 73 -0.03 0.50 -13.16
N ASN A 74 -0.38 0.47 -11.88
CA ASN A 74 0.28 -0.43 -10.92
C ASN A 74 -0.11 -1.90 -11.13
N ALA A 75 -1.38 -2.17 -11.47
CA ALA A 75 -1.84 -3.52 -11.77
C ALA A 75 -1.19 -4.08 -13.05
N ASP A 76 -1.05 -3.25 -14.08
CA ASP A 76 -0.42 -3.63 -15.35
C ASP A 76 1.13 -3.69 -15.25
N ALA A 77 1.70 -3.20 -14.15
CA ALA A 77 3.14 -3.27 -13.84
C ALA A 77 3.53 -4.55 -13.09
N VAL A 78 2.60 -5.51 -12.92
CA VAL A 78 2.90 -6.83 -12.36
C VAL A 78 3.86 -7.56 -13.30
N GLY A 79 4.91 -8.18 -12.73
CA GLY A 79 5.96 -8.84 -13.51
C GLY A 79 7.01 -7.91 -14.12
N LYS A 80 6.87 -6.58 -13.98
CA LYS A 80 7.88 -5.60 -14.40
C LYS A 80 8.72 -5.14 -13.22
N SER A 81 10.04 -5.05 -13.43
CA SER A 81 11.02 -4.71 -12.41
C SER A 81 12.03 -3.71 -12.96
N GLY A 82 12.76 -2.99 -12.10
CA GLY A 82 13.85 -2.12 -12.52
C GLY A 82 13.41 -1.02 -13.50
N ASP A 83 14.24 -0.76 -14.50
CA ASP A 83 14.01 0.29 -15.51
C ASP A 83 12.75 0.03 -16.35
N ASP A 84 12.40 -1.23 -16.62
CA ASP A 84 11.19 -1.58 -17.37
C ASP A 84 9.91 -1.16 -16.66
N ARG A 85 9.86 -1.30 -15.33
CA ARG A 85 8.72 -0.82 -14.53
C ARG A 85 8.65 0.70 -14.54
N LYS A 86 9.79 1.38 -14.41
CA LYS A 86 9.84 2.85 -14.44
C LYS A 86 9.37 3.41 -15.78
N ALA A 87 9.91 2.89 -16.88
CA ALA A 87 9.52 3.28 -18.24
C ALA A 87 8.02 3.00 -18.47
N PHE A 88 7.54 1.84 -18.03
CA PHE A 88 6.13 1.49 -18.13
C PHE A 88 5.23 2.41 -17.31
N MET A 89 5.54 2.67 -16.04
CA MET A 89 4.75 3.57 -15.19
C MET A 89 4.76 5.00 -15.74
N ALA A 90 5.88 5.48 -16.27
CA ALA A 90 5.98 6.81 -16.87
C ALA A 90 5.08 6.95 -18.11
N SER A 91 5.14 6.00 -19.04
CA SER A 91 4.28 5.98 -20.23
C SER A 91 2.81 5.80 -19.85
N CYS A 92 2.50 4.91 -18.92
CA CYS A 92 1.13 4.66 -18.48
C CYS A 92 0.51 5.87 -17.78
N LEU A 93 1.26 6.60 -16.96
CA LEU A 93 0.77 7.81 -16.27
C LEU A 93 0.69 9.03 -17.19
N LYS A 94 1.45 9.08 -18.29
CA LYS A 94 1.49 10.21 -19.25
C LYS A 94 0.44 10.12 -20.36
N GLY A 95 -0.12 8.93 -20.63
CA GLY A 95 -1.12 8.70 -21.68
C GLY A 95 -2.52 9.21 -21.38
#